data_AF-A0A3P8XL47-F1
#
_entry.id   AF-A0A3P8XL47-F1
#
_cell.length_a   1.000
_cell.length_b   1.000
_cell.length_c   1.000
_cell.angle_alpha   90.00
_cell.angle_beta   90.00
_cell.angle_gamma   90.00
#
_symmetry.space_group_name_H-M   'P 1'
#
loop_
_entity.id
_entity.type
_entity.pdbx_description
1 polymer ?
#
loop_
_entity_poly.entity_id
_entity_poly.type
_entity_poly.pdbx_seq_one_letter_code
_entity_poly.pdbx_strand_id
1 'polypeptide(L)'
;MTLAAYRDKVKELPLVSLFCSCLNPQTVDGVPTYKAEDAVDLGWCVIKDVEVIELNKRSSGQAFEVILKPPSFDSIPELNAAMPQRRDLSMEEIQKKLEAAEERRKCQEAELLKHLAEKREHEREVIQKALEENNNFIKNAKEKLEQKMEANKENREALLAAMLERLQEKDKHAEEVRKKVLALADAVDLGWCVIKDVEVIELNKRSSGQAFEVILKPPSFDSIPELNAAMPLRRDLSMEEIQNKLEAAEERRKCQEAELLKHLAEKREHEREVIQKALEENNNFIKNAKEKLEQKMEANKENREALLAAMLERLQEKEKHAEEVRKNKERKEEACR
;
A
#
# COMPACT_ATOMS: atom_id res chain seq x y z
N MET A 1 5.17 -32.65 -28.17
CA MET A 1 4.44 -33.86 -28.59
C MET A 1 5.32 -34.68 -29.51
N THR A 2 5.17 -36.00 -29.56
CA THR A 2 5.90 -36.86 -30.53
C THR A 2 5.21 -36.83 -31.90
N LEU A 3 5.97 -37.08 -32.98
CA LEU A 3 5.42 -37.09 -34.35
C LEU A 3 4.32 -38.16 -34.53
N ALA A 4 4.43 -39.30 -33.85
CA ALA A 4 3.38 -40.33 -33.85
C ALA A 4 2.05 -39.80 -33.27
N ALA A 5 2.07 -39.22 -32.06
CA ALA A 5 0.88 -38.67 -31.41
C ALA A 5 0.25 -37.50 -32.18
N TYR A 6 1.03 -36.76 -32.97
CA TYR A 6 0.50 -35.78 -33.91
C TYR A 6 -0.18 -36.45 -35.12
N ARG A 7 0.47 -37.46 -35.73
CA ARG A 7 -0.06 -38.20 -36.89
C ARG A 7 -1.39 -38.87 -36.60
N ASP A 8 -1.58 -39.42 -35.40
CA ASP A 8 -2.82 -40.11 -35.04
C ASP A 8 -3.96 -39.12 -34.76
N LYS A 9 -3.71 -37.99 -34.09
CA LYS A 9 -4.71 -36.90 -33.97
C LYS A 9 -5.16 -36.33 -35.32
N VAL A 10 -4.28 -36.34 -36.33
CA VAL A 10 -4.63 -35.89 -37.69
C VAL A 10 -5.55 -36.90 -38.41
N LYS A 11 -5.53 -38.19 -38.05
CA LYS A 11 -6.45 -39.21 -38.63
C LYS A 11 -7.89 -39.09 -38.12
N GLU A 12 -8.10 -38.57 -36.91
CA GLU A 12 -9.45 -38.43 -36.31
C GLU A 12 -10.21 -37.19 -36.81
N LEU A 13 -9.57 -36.34 -37.60
CA LEU A 13 -10.24 -35.24 -38.30
C LEU A 13 -11.08 -35.81 -39.47
N PRO A 14 -12.39 -35.56 -39.52
CA PRO A 14 -13.21 -36.01 -40.65
C PRO A 14 -12.69 -35.41 -41.97
N LEU A 15 -12.84 -36.18 -43.05
CA LEU A 15 -12.34 -35.90 -44.41
C LEU A 15 -10.82 -36.08 -44.66
N VAL A 16 -9.95 -36.17 -43.65
CA VAL A 16 -8.49 -36.34 -43.90
C VAL A 16 -8.16 -37.62 -44.69
N SER A 17 -8.97 -38.66 -44.54
CA SER A 17 -8.88 -39.91 -45.31
C SER A 17 -9.12 -39.78 -46.81
N LEU A 18 -9.76 -38.70 -47.29
CA LEU A 18 -9.98 -38.45 -48.73
C LEU A 18 -8.79 -37.74 -49.39
N PHE A 19 -8.00 -36.96 -48.64
CA PHE A 19 -7.00 -36.05 -49.22
C PHE A 19 -5.59 -36.65 -49.35
N CYS A 20 -5.28 -37.77 -48.70
CA CYS A 20 -3.95 -38.38 -48.82
C CYS A 20 -3.93 -39.89 -48.53
N SER A 21 -3.81 -40.71 -49.57
CA SER A 21 -3.64 -42.18 -49.46
C SER A 21 -2.39 -42.59 -48.70
N CYS A 22 -1.35 -41.74 -48.64
CA CYS A 22 -0.12 -41.96 -47.87
C CYS A 22 -0.33 -41.96 -46.33
N LEU A 23 -1.51 -41.56 -45.84
CA LEU A 23 -1.85 -41.59 -44.41
C LEU A 23 -2.55 -42.88 -43.97
N ASN A 24 -3.11 -43.66 -44.91
CA ASN A 24 -3.78 -44.92 -44.63
C ASN A 24 -3.58 -45.93 -45.79
N PRO A 25 -2.45 -46.68 -45.80
CA PRO A 25 -2.16 -47.63 -46.87
C PRO A 25 -3.09 -48.85 -46.78
N GLN A 26 -4.15 -48.87 -47.60
CA GLN A 26 -4.96 -50.08 -47.79
C GLN A 26 -4.14 -51.12 -48.57
N THR A 27 -3.84 -52.23 -47.91
CA THR A 27 -3.27 -53.43 -48.53
C THR A 27 -4.37 -54.15 -49.32
N VAL A 28 -4.53 -53.78 -50.59
CA VAL A 28 -5.49 -54.43 -51.50
C VAL A 28 -4.83 -55.66 -52.14
N ASP A 29 -4.71 -56.72 -51.35
CA ASP A 29 -4.29 -58.04 -51.86
C ASP A 29 -5.42 -58.65 -52.70
N GLY A 30 -5.35 -58.45 -54.02
CA GLY A 30 -6.31 -59.02 -54.97
C GLY A 30 -6.02 -58.66 -56.41
N VAL A 31 -5.57 -59.63 -57.22
CA VAL A 31 -5.36 -59.47 -58.66
C VAL A 31 -6.72 -59.48 -59.38
N PRO A 32 -7.15 -58.38 -60.02
CA PRO A 32 -8.39 -58.38 -60.80
C PRO A 32 -8.12 -59.06 -62.15
N THR A 33 -8.74 -60.22 -62.38
CA THR A 33 -8.69 -60.89 -63.68
C THR A 33 -9.62 -60.14 -64.64
N TYR A 34 -9.06 -59.41 -65.61
CA TYR A 34 -9.83 -58.68 -66.61
C TYR A 34 -10.71 -59.62 -67.44
N LYS A 35 -12.03 -59.45 -67.35
CA LYS A 35 -12.99 -60.01 -68.31
C LYS A 35 -13.26 -58.98 -69.41
N ALA A 36 -13.21 -59.43 -70.65
CA ALA A 36 -13.32 -58.56 -71.83
C ALA A 36 -14.79 -58.44 -72.29
N GLU A 37 -15.64 -57.80 -71.49
CA GLU A 37 -17.05 -57.53 -71.85
C GLU A 37 -17.43 -56.04 -71.74
N ASP A 38 -16.81 -55.25 -70.85
CA ASP A 38 -16.94 -53.78 -70.84
C ASP A 38 -15.93 -53.12 -71.80
N ALA A 39 -16.26 -53.13 -73.10
CA ALA A 39 -15.52 -52.42 -74.12
C ALA A 39 -15.77 -50.89 -74.02
N VAL A 40 -14.87 -50.16 -73.34
CA VAL A 40 -14.89 -48.70 -73.32
C VAL A 40 -14.67 -48.18 -74.75
N ASP A 41 -15.64 -47.42 -75.27
CA ASP A 41 -15.59 -46.88 -76.62
C ASP A 41 -14.41 -45.89 -76.79
N LEU A 42 -13.47 -46.24 -77.67
CA LEU A 42 -12.33 -45.41 -78.04
C LEU A 42 -12.69 -44.25 -78.99
N GLY A 43 -13.98 -44.09 -79.34
CA GLY A 43 -14.50 -43.05 -80.23
C GLY A 43 -14.38 -41.60 -79.73
N TRP A 44 -14.00 -41.35 -78.48
CA TRP A 44 -13.98 -39.98 -77.90
C TRP A 44 -12.74 -39.13 -78.24
N CYS A 45 -12.12 -39.33 -79.41
CA CYS A 45 -11.00 -38.51 -79.91
C CYS A 45 -11.19 -38.02 -81.35
N VAL A 46 -12.39 -37.49 -81.65
CA VAL A 46 -12.60 -36.62 -82.82
C VAL A 46 -12.78 -35.18 -82.35
N ILE A 47 -11.66 -34.46 -82.17
CA ILE A 47 -11.66 -32.99 -82.02
C ILE A 47 -12.05 -32.44 -83.39
N LYS A 48 -13.33 -32.10 -83.60
CA LYS A 48 -13.83 -31.76 -84.94
C LYS A 48 -13.38 -30.38 -85.42
N ASP A 49 -13.35 -29.40 -84.53
CA ASP A 49 -12.96 -28.03 -84.82
C ASP A 49 -12.15 -27.48 -83.65
N VAL A 50 -11.10 -26.70 -83.94
CA VAL A 50 -10.32 -25.95 -82.93
C VAL A 50 -10.65 -24.48 -83.10
N GLU A 51 -11.25 -23.88 -82.08
CA GLU A 51 -11.64 -22.47 -82.10
C GLU A 51 -10.51 -21.60 -81.54
N VAL A 52 -10.20 -20.50 -82.24
CA VAL A 52 -9.14 -19.55 -81.87
C VAL A 52 -9.69 -18.13 -81.91
N ILE A 53 -9.71 -17.46 -80.76
CA ILE A 53 -10.26 -16.12 -80.59
C ILE A 53 -9.10 -15.13 -80.42
N GLU A 54 -8.91 -14.23 -81.37
CA GLU A 54 -7.84 -13.22 -81.30
C GLU A 54 -8.16 -12.12 -80.28
N LEU A 55 -7.33 -11.98 -79.24
CA LEU A 55 -7.56 -11.05 -78.13
C LEU A 55 -6.84 -9.70 -78.31
N ASN A 56 -5.58 -9.72 -78.77
CA ASN A 56 -4.80 -8.50 -78.95
C ASN A 56 -3.62 -8.68 -79.91
N LYS A 57 -3.32 -7.65 -80.70
CA LYS A 57 -2.14 -7.61 -81.58
C LYS A 57 -1.36 -6.32 -81.35
N ARG A 58 -0.07 -6.44 -81.06
CA ARG A 58 0.86 -5.33 -80.79
C ARG A 58 2.15 -5.52 -81.58
N SER A 59 2.95 -4.47 -81.70
CA SER A 59 4.25 -4.51 -82.39
C SER A 59 5.24 -5.53 -81.78
N SER A 60 5.06 -5.90 -80.52
CA SER A 60 5.89 -6.87 -79.79
C SER A 60 5.32 -8.30 -79.74
N GLY A 61 4.15 -8.57 -80.33
CA GLY A 61 3.52 -9.90 -80.27
C GLY A 61 2.00 -9.91 -80.43
N GLN A 62 1.43 -11.11 -80.51
CA GLN A 62 0.00 -11.35 -80.68
C GLN A 62 -0.48 -12.34 -79.61
N ALA A 63 -1.71 -12.14 -79.12
CA ALA A 63 -2.33 -12.97 -78.10
C ALA A 63 -3.73 -13.42 -78.56
N PHE A 64 -4.04 -14.68 -78.31
CA PHE A 64 -5.28 -15.34 -78.69
C PHE A 64 -5.63 -16.41 -77.65
N GLU A 65 -6.92 -16.69 -77.51
CA GLU A 65 -7.47 -17.79 -76.72
C GLU A 65 -7.73 -18.99 -77.62
N VAL A 66 -7.50 -20.22 -77.12
CA VAL A 66 -7.68 -21.46 -77.90
C VAL A 66 -8.63 -22.39 -77.15
N ILE A 67 -9.78 -22.66 -77.76
CA ILE A 67 -10.81 -23.54 -77.20
C ILE A 67 -10.77 -24.87 -77.97
N LEU A 68 -10.11 -25.87 -77.37
CA LEU A 68 -10.01 -27.23 -77.91
C LEU A 68 -11.30 -28.06 -77.68
N LYS A 69 -12.10 -27.64 -76.69
CA LYS A 69 -13.44 -28.13 -76.39
C LYS A 69 -14.15 -27.05 -75.55
N PRO A 70 -15.37 -26.62 -75.90
CA PRO A 70 -16.15 -25.71 -75.07
C PRO A 70 -16.35 -26.26 -73.63
N PRO A 71 -16.53 -25.39 -72.62
CA PRO A 71 -16.85 -25.82 -71.27
C PRO A 71 -18.10 -26.71 -71.30
N SER A 72 -18.05 -27.88 -70.67
CA SER A 72 -19.14 -28.88 -70.75
C SER A 72 -20.33 -28.54 -69.83
N PHE A 73 -20.46 -27.28 -69.43
CA PHE A 73 -21.48 -26.71 -68.55
C PHE A 73 -21.45 -25.19 -68.74
N ASP A 74 -22.51 -24.59 -69.32
CA ASP A 74 -22.53 -23.17 -69.73
C ASP A 74 -22.68 -22.18 -68.55
N SER A 75 -22.69 -22.67 -67.31
CA SER A 75 -22.84 -21.84 -66.11
C SER A 75 -21.47 -21.52 -65.49
N ILE A 76 -21.28 -20.26 -65.12
CA ILE A 76 -20.13 -19.79 -64.35
C ILE A 76 -19.99 -20.64 -63.07
N PRO A 77 -18.78 -21.08 -62.65
CA PRO A 77 -18.63 -21.94 -61.48
C PRO A 77 -19.19 -21.31 -60.18
N GLU A 78 -20.33 -21.80 -59.70
CA GLU A 78 -21.02 -21.36 -58.47
C GLU A 78 -20.28 -21.74 -57.16
N LEU A 79 -18.98 -22.00 -57.24
CA LEU A 79 -18.12 -22.61 -56.22
C LEU A 79 -18.01 -21.83 -54.90
N ASN A 80 -18.60 -20.63 -54.80
CA ASN A 80 -18.57 -19.79 -53.59
C ASN A 80 -19.91 -19.08 -53.27
N ALA A 81 -21.04 -19.42 -53.92
CA ALA A 81 -22.32 -18.76 -53.65
C ALA A 81 -22.83 -18.93 -52.20
N ALA A 82 -22.38 -19.98 -51.50
CA ALA A 82 -22.74 -20.27 -50.12
C ALA A 82 -21.86 -19.57 -49.06
N MET A 83 -20.77 -18.90 -49.45
CA MET A 83 -19.93 -18.12 -48.53
C MET A 83 -20.40 -16.67 -48.53
N PRO A 84 -20.94 -16.13 -47.41
CA PRO A 84 -21.31 -14.73 -47.36
C PRO A 84 -20.08 -13.85 -47.62
N GLN A 85 -20.15 -12.99 -48.64
CA GLN A 85 -19.15 -11.93 -48.81
C GLN A 85 -19.06 -11.16 -47.50
N ARG A 86 -17.88 -11.19 -46.86
CA ARG A 86 -17.64 -10.39 -45.67
C ARG A 86 -17.72 -8.93 -46.11
N ARG A 87 -18.73 -8.22 -45.62
CA ARG A 87 -18.82 -6.77 -45.79
C ARG A 87 -17.54 -6.15 -45.25
N ASP A 88 -16.99 -5.20 -45.98
CA ASP A 88 -15.88 -4.38 -45.48
C ASP A 88 -16.32 -3.67 -44.21
N LEU A 89 -15.49 -3.78 -43.16
CA LEU A 89 -15.81 -3.22 -41.85
C LEU A 89 -15.80 -1.70 -41.94
N SER A 90 -16.84 -1.05 -41.40
CA SER A 90 -16.87 0.41 -41.37
C SER A 90 -15.78 0.95 -40.46
N MET A 91 -15.33 2.19 -40.70
CA MET A 91 -14.33 2.84 -39.83
C MET A 91 -14.82 2.90 -38.37
N GLU A 92 -16.12 3.13 -38.17
CA GLU A 92 -16.76 3.14 -36.85
C GLU A 92 -16.77 1.74 -36.20
N GLU A 93 -17.00 0.66 -36.96
CA GLU A 93 -16.91 -0.71 -36.47
C GLU A 93 -15.47 -1.11 -36.09
N ILE A 94 -14.47 -0.61 -36.82
CA ILE A 94 -13.05 -0.80 -36.51
C ILE A 94 -12.70 -0.03 -35.23
N GLN A 95 -13.07 1.24 -35.16
CA GLN A 95 -12.81 2.13 -34.02
C GLN A 95 -13.45 1.60 -32.73
N LYS A 96 -14.71 1.15 -32.79
CA LYS A 96 -15.43 0.51 -31.68
C LYS A 96 -14.79 -0.80 -31.20
N LYS A 97 -14.16 -1.57 -32.09
CA LYS A 97 -13.40 -2.79 -31.73
C LYS A 97 -12.08 -2.46 -31.04
N LEU A 98 -11.41 -1.37 -31.46
CA LEU A 98 -10.18 -0.88 -30.82
C LEU A 98 -10.48 -0.30 -29.43
N GLU A 99 -11.48 0.56 -29.32
CA GLU A 99 -11.96 1.16 -28.06
C GLU A 99 -12.37 0.07 -27.06
N ALA A 100 -13.17 -0.93 -27.48
CA ALA A 100 -13.51 -2.05 -26.63
C ALA A 100 -12.29 -2.90 -26.20
N ALA A 101 -11.19 -2.91 -26.96
CA ALA A 101 -9.94 -3.57 -26.55
C ALA A 101 -9.11 -2.69 -25.61
N GLU A 102 -9.19 -1.37 -25.73
CA GLU A 102 -8.58 -0.41 -24.81
C GLU A 102 -9.28 -0.40 -23.44
N GLU A 103 -10.61 -0.39 -23.40
CA GLU A 103 -11.36 -0.48 -22.14
C GLU A 103 -11.12 -1.80 -21.41
N ARG A 104 -10.89 -2.91 -22.13
CA ARG A 104 -10.45 -4.17 -21.50
C ARG A 104 -9.05 -4.08 -20.88
N ARG A 105 -8.11 -3.32 -21.48
CA ARG A 105 -6.81 -3.03 -20.82
C ARG A 105 -7.02 -2.15 -19.58
N LYS A 106 -7.75 -1.04 -19.70
CA LYS A 106 -8.00 -0.11 -18.59
C LYS A 106 -8.67 -0.80 -17.40
N CYS A 107 -9.62 -1.72 -17.64
CA CYS A 107 -10.23 -2.51 -16.57
C CYS A 107 -9.20 -3.40 -15.85
N GLN A 108 -8.38 -4.14 -16.59
CA GLN A 108 -7.34 -5.01 -16.00
C GLN A 108 -6.27 -4.21 -15.23
N GLU A 109 -5.89 -3.04 -15.75
CA GLU A 109 -4.97 -2.11 -15.10
C GLU A 109 -5.58 -1.50 -13.83
N ALA A 110 -6.85 -1.08 -13.88
CA ALA A 110 -7.58 -0.56 -12.73
C ALA A 110 -7.81 -1.61 -11.64
N GLU A 111 -8.09 -2.88 -11.99
CA GLU A 111 -8.17 -3.99 -11.04
C GLU A 111 -6.83 -4.27 -10.36
N LEU A 112 -5.72 -4.24 -11.11
CA LEU A 112 -4.37 -4.37 -10.56
C LEU A 112 -4.02 -3.21 -9.63
N LEU A 113 -4.29 -1.96 -10.04
CA LEU A 113 -4.08 -0.77 -9.23
C LEU A 113 -4.94 -0.77 -7.97
N LYS A 114 -6.18 -1.25 -8.04
CA LYS A 114 -7.08 -1.45 -6.89
C LYS A 114 -6.48 -2.45 -5.89
N HIS A 115 -6.03 -3.63 -6.35
CA HIS A 115 -5.37 -4.60 -5.47
C HIS A 115 -4.04 -4.12 -4.89
N LEU A 116 -3.32 -3.22 -5.58
CA LEU A 116 -2.15 -2.54 -5.02
C LEU A 116 -2.56 -1.48 -3.98
N ALA A 117 -3.64 -0.75 -4.19
CA ALA A 117 -4.18 0.21 -3.21
C ALA A 117 -4.69 -0.48 -1.94
N GLU A 118 -5.40 -1.60 -2.06
CA GLU A 118 -5.83 -2.46 -0.95
C GLU A 118 -4.64 -2.94 -0.10
N LYS A 119 -3.54 -3.36 -0.75
CA LYS A 119 -2.29 -3.69 -0.03
C LYS A 119 -1.69 -2.49 0.68
N ARG A 120 -1.67 -1.31 0.05
CA ARG A 120 -1.20 -0.06 0.68
C ARG A 120 -2.06 0.35 1.87
N GLU A 121 -3.34 0.02 1.85
CA GLU A 121 -4.26 0.24 2.97
C GLU A 121 -3.92 -0.67 4.14
N HIS A 122 -3.80 -1.96 3.88
CA HIS A 122 -3.41 -2.93 4.90
C HIS A 122 -2.02 -2.65 5.51
N GLU A 123 -1.05 -2.17 4.70
CA GLU A 123 0.24 -1.66 5.19
C GLU A 123 0.03 -0.58 6.28
N ARG A 124 -0.86 0.40 6.04
CA ARG A 124 -1.18 1.47 7.02
C ARG A 124 -1.90 0.94 8.25
N GLU A 125 -2.88 0.05 8.08
CA GLU A 125 -3.64 -0.56 9.18
C GLU A 125 -2.72 -1.29 10.17
N VAL A 126 -1.81 -2.13 9.65
CA VAL A 126 -0.87 -2.90 10.48
C VAL A 126 0.05 -1.97 11.27
N ILE A 127 0.52 -0.89 10.65
CA ILE A 127 1.39 0.12 11.27
C ILE A 127 0.63 0.90 12.37
N GLN A 128 -0.59 1.37 12.08
CA GLN A 128 -1.44 2.06 13.05
C GLN A 128 -1.75 1.12 14.24
N LYS A 129 -2.14 -0.12 13.97
CA LYS A 129 -2.44 -1.11 15.00
C LYS A 129 -1.23 -1.41 15.91
N ALA A 130 -0.01 -1.51 15.36
CA ALA A 130 1.20 -1.68 16.15
C ALA A 130 1.47 -0.50 17.09
N LEU A 131 1.17 0.74 16.64
CA LEU A 131 1.26 1.93 17.48
C LEU A 131 0.17 1.93 18.58
N GLU A 132 -1.07 1.57 18.25
CA GLU A 132 -2.18 1.46 19.20
C GLU A 132 -1.93 0.38 20.27
N GLU A 133 -1.45 -0.80 19.90
CA GLU A 133 -1.10 -1.88 20.83
C GLU A 133 0.02 -1.45 21.80
N ASN A 134 1.05 -0.75 21.32
CA ASN A 134 2.11 -0.22 22.16
C ASN A 134 1.61 0.90 23.09
N ASN A 135 0.80 1.84 22.58
CA ASN A 135 0.18 2.89 23.40
C ASN A 135 -0.72 2.30 24.51
N ASN A 136 -1.48 1.25 24.20
CA ASN A 136 -2.28 0.52 25.18
C ASN A 136 -1.40 -0.20 26.23
N PHE A 137 -0.26 -0.79 25.82
CA PHE A 137 0.71 -1.37 26.76
C PHE A 137 1.27 -0.31 27.72
N ILE A 138 1.70 0.85 27.21
CA ILE A 138 2.22 1.97 28.03
C ILE A 138 1.16 2.47 29.00
N LYS A 139 -0.08 2.66 28.54
CA LYS A 139 -1.21 3.09 29.38
C LYS A 139 -1.46 2.11 30.53
N ASN A 140 -1.59 0.82 30.21
CA ASN A 140 -1.85 -0.23 31.19
C ASN A 140 -0.68 -0.40 32.17
N ALA A 141 0.56 -0.22 31.72
CA ALA A 141 1.74 -0.24 32.58
C ALA A 141 1.79 0.97 33.54
N LYS A 142 1.44 2.17 33.08
CA LYS A 142 1.32 3.37 33.93
C LYS A 142 0.25 3.16 35.00
N GLU A 143 -0.96 2.79 34.60
CA GLU A 143 -2.09 2.61 35.51
C GLU A 143 -1.79 1.53 36.58
N LYS A 144 -1.18 0.42 36.18
CA LYS A 144 -0.79 -0.67 37.09
C LYS A 144 0.37 -0.31 38.03
N LEU A 145 1.20 0.67 37.67
CA LEU A 145 2.20 1.25 38.58
C LEU A 145 1.52 2.24 39.56
N GLU A 146 0.64 3.10 39.06
CA GLU A 146 -0.12 4.09 39.83
C GLU A 146 -0.99 3.42 40.92
N GLN A 147 -1.74 2.38 40.55
CA GLN A 147 -2.48 1.50 41.49
C GLN A 147 -1.57 0.87 42.56
N LYS A 148 -0.36 0.41 42.19
CA LYS A 148 0.61 -0.17 43.14
C LYS A 148 1.20 0.86 44.09
N MET A 149 1.47 2.08 43.62
CA MET A 149 2.01 3.17 44.43
C MET A 149 0.97 3.66 45.43
N GLU A 150 -0.28 3.85 45.00
CA GLU A 150 -1.37 4.28 45.88
C GLU A 150 -1.68 3.19 46.92
N ALA A 151 -1.81 1.92 46.51
CA ALA A 151 -1.98 0.82 47.48
C ALA A 151 -0.80 0.70 48.46
N ASN A 152 0.44 1.00 48.04
CA ASN A 152 1.58 1.00 48.96
C ASN A 152 1.53 2.16 49.96
N LYS A 153 1.11 3.34 49.49
CA LYS A 153 0.88 4.54 50.30
C LYS A 153 -0.26 4.30 51.30
N GLU A 154 -1.42 3.82 50.87
CA GLU A 154 -2.56 3.47 51.73
C GLU A 154 -2.15 2.47 52.83
N ASN A 155 -1.45 1.40 52.49
CA ASN A 155 -0.96 0.43 53.47
C ASN A 155 0.03 1.06 54.48
N ARG A 156 0.87 2.00 54.04
CA ARG A 156 1.78 2.75 54.92
C ARG A 156 1.03 3.72 55.82
N GLU A 157 0.06 4.45 55.28
CA GLU A 157 -0.76 5.42 56.00
C GLU A 157 -1.65 4.72 57.03
N ALA A 158 -2.26 3.57 56.68
CA ALA A 158 -2.99 2.72 57.61
C ALA A 158 -2.10 2.18 58.75
N LEU A 159 -0.86 1.74 58.45
CA LEU A 159 0.09 1.27 59.48
C LEU A 159 0.51 2.40 60.44
N LEU A 160 0.69 3.62 59.92
CA LEU A 160 1.02 4.80 60.73
C LEU A 160 -0.20 5.28 61.53
N ALA A 161 -1.40 5.31 60.93
CA ALA A 161 -2.64 5.64 61.62
C ALA A 161 -2.91 4.67 62.77
N ALA A 162 -2.83 3.36 62.53
CA ALA A 162 -2.96 2.33 63.57
C ALA A 162 -1.82 2.35 64.61
N MET A 163 -0.70 3.05 64.37
CA MET A 163 0.30 3.33 65.40
C MET A 163 -0.07 4.58 66.21
N LEU A 164 -0.45 5.66 65.54
CA LEU A 164 -0.85 6.93 66.16
C LEU A 164 -2.13 6.80 66.97
N GLU A 165 -3.11 6.02 66.53
CA GLU A 165 -4.36 5.75 67.25
C GLU A 165 -4.09 5.07 68.59
N ARG A 166 -3.23 4.05 68.64
CA ARG A 166 -2.79 3.38 69.88
C ARG A 166 -1.90 4.24 70.80
N LEU A 167 -1.43 5.39 70.32
CA LEU A 167 -0.78 6.41 71.15
C LEU A 167 -1.83 7.42 71.64
N GLN A 168 -2.67 7.94 70.74
CA GLN A 168 -3.79 8.80 71.07
C GLN A 168 -4.80 8.16 72.02
N GLU A 169 -4.95 6.84 72.03
CA GLU A 169 -5.78 6.12 73.01
C GLU A 169 -5.17 6.17 74.43
N LYS A 170 -3.84 6.10 74.53
CA LYS A 170 -3.11 6.31 75.79
C LYS A 170 -3.15 7.76 76.23
N ASP A 171 -3.02 8.69 75.28
CA ASP A 171 -3.14 10.13 75.55
C ASP A 171 -4.57 10.50 75.93
N LYS A 172 -5.60 9.91 75.30
CA LYS A 172 -7.02 10.01 75.72
C LYS A 172 -7.23 9.42 77.09
N HIS A 173 -6.63 8.28 77.43
CA HIS A 173 -6.72 7.73 78.79
C HIS A 173 -6.06 8.66 79.82
N ALA A 174 -4.89 9.23 79.50
CA ALA A 174 -4.23 10.24 80.32
C ALA A 174 -5.05 11.54 80.42
N GLU A 175 -5.71 11.98 79.34
CA GLU A 175 -6.61 13.12 79.32
C GLU A 175 -7.97 12.85 79.98
N GLU A 176 -8.45 11.62 80.03
CA GLU A 176 -9.60 11.26 80.86
C GLU A 176 -9.24 11.29 82.33
N VAL A 177 -8.03 10.86 82.71
CA VAL A 177 -7.51 11.03 84.08
C VAL A 177 -7.34 12.52 84.38
N ARG A 178 -6.76 13.31 83.46
CA ARG A 178 -6.65 14.77 83.62
C ARG A 178 -8.01 15.46 83.60
N LYS A 179 -9.03 14.98 82.87
CA LYS A 179 -10.38 15.57 82.81
C LYS A 179 -11.28 15.10 83.94
N LYS A 180 -10.99 13.98 84.59
CA LYS A 180 -11.48 13.69 85.95
C LYS A 180 -10.89 14.67 86.99
N VAL A 181 -9.81 15.39 86.65
CA VAL A 181 -9.24 16.51 87.42
C VAL A 181 -9.63 17.91 86.85
N LEU A 182 -9.90 18.02 85.55
CA LEU A 182 -10.19 19.28 84.82
C LEU A 182 -11.66 19.54 84.52
N ALA A 183 -12.58 18.60 84.74
CA ALA A 183 -14.02 18.88 84.82
C ALA A 183 -14.42 19.74 86.04
N LEU A 184 -13.42 20.36 86.68
CA LEU A 184 -13.51 21.47 87.63
C LEU A 184 -13.35 22.84 86.94
N ALA A 185 -13.11 22.93 85.61
CA ALA A 185 -13.01 24.16 84.81
C ALA A 185 -13.22 23.96 83.27
N ASP A 186 -14.09 24.73 82.61
CA ASP A 186 -14.39 24.79 81.14
C ASP A 186 -15.15 26.15 80.89
N ALA A 187 -15.25 26.84 79.74
CA ALA A 187 -14.74 26.73 78.34
C ALA A 187 -14.95 28.11 77.60
N VAL A 188 -15.25 28.12 76.28
CA VAL A 188 -15.77 29.25 75.41
C VAL A 188 -14.71 30.22 74.78
N ASP A 189 -14.89 30.88 73.61
CA ASP A 189 -15.04 30.47 72.18
C ASP A 189 -15.21 31.71 71.21
N LEU A 190 -15.10 31.54 69.87
CA LEU A 190 -15.47 32.44 68.71
C LEU A 190 -14.66 33.74 68.39
N GLY A 191 -14.56 34.30 67.15
CA GLY A 191 -14.85 33.80 65.77
C GLY A 191 -14.97 34.86 64.60
N TRP A 192 -14.27 34.67 63.45
CA TRP A 192 -14.40 35.30 62.05
C TRP A 192 -14.45 36.86 61.87
N CYS A 193 -14.54 37.58 60.70
CA CYS A 193 -14.62 37.45 59.20
C CYS A 193 -14.14 38.81 58.54
N VAL A 194 -13.68 39.13 57.31
CA VAL A 194 -13.44 38.55 55.92
C VAL A 194 -14.55 38.74 54.83
N ILE A 195 -14.30 39.48 53.69
CA ILE A 195 -14.88 39.34 52.28
C ILE A 195 -14.59 40.53 51.27
N LYS A 196 -13.97 40.23 50.07
CA LYS A 196 -14.23 40.59 48.62
C LYS A 196 -14.49 42.03 48.06
N ASP A 197 -14.54 42.40 46.75
CA ASP A 197 -13.97 42.10 45.36
C ASP A 197 -14.40 43.33 44.43
N VAL A 198 -14.42 43.54 43.06
CA VAL A 198 -14.08 42.90 41.73
C VAL A 198 -14.15 43.92 40.49
N GLU A 199 -13.51 43.64 39.32
CA GLU A 199 -13.73 44.07 37.86
C GLU A 199 -13.73 45.56 37.31
N VAL A 200 -13.86 45.89 35.98
CA VAL A 200 -13.06 45.68 34.70
C VAL A 200 -13.76 46.27 33.40
N ILE A 201 -13.13 46.24 32.18
CA ILE A 201 -13.65 46.37 30.75
C ILE A 201 -13.25 47.61 29.85
N GLU A 202 -13.18 47.41 28.51
CA GLU A 202 -12.68 48.23 27.37
C GLU A 202 -13.77 48.97 26.50
N LEU A 203 -13.41 49.67 25.38
CA LEU A 203 -14.18 49.67 24.08
C LEU A 203 -13.48 50.31 22.82
N ASN A 204 -14.20 50.40 21.68
CA ASN A 204 -13.69 50.33 20.28
C ASN A 204 -14.49 51.21 19.26
N LYS A 205 -14.09 51.58 18.01
CA LYS A 205 -12.83 51.83 17.21
C LYS A 205 -13.20 52.30 15.75
N ARG A 206 -12.28 52.96 14.98
CA ARG A 206 -12.18 53.06 13.46
C ARG A 206 -13.02 54.11 12.63
N SER A 207 -12.38 54.74 11.62
CA SER A 207 -12.93 55.25 10.32
C SER A 207 -11.78 55.76 9.41
N SER A 208 -11.46 55.36 8.17
CA SER A 208 -12.18 55.05 6.90
C SER A 208 -12.21 56.22 5.89
N GLY A 209 -11.57 56.06 4.72
CA GLY A 209 -11.54 57.03 3.60
C GLY A 209 -11.80 56.38 2.24
N GLN A 210 -11.82 57.17 1.15
CA GLN A 210 -12.23 56.75 -0.21
C GLN A 210 -11.32 57.35 -1.30
N ALA A 211 -11.35 56.76 -2.50
CA ALA A 211 -10.64 57.20 -3.71
C ALA A 211 -11.45 56.85 -4.98
N PHE A 212 -11.07 57.42 -6.13
CA PHE A 212 -11.75 57.22 -7.43
C PHE A 212 -10.73 57.26 -8.60
N GLU A 213 -11.13 56.73 -9.75
CA GLU A 213 -10.30 56.56 -10.95
C GLU A 213 -10.75 57.51 -12.07
N VAL A 214 -9.82 57.96 -12.93
CA VAL A 214 -10.07 59.00 -13.95
C VAL A 214 -9.40 58.63 -15.27
N ILE A 215 -10.20 58.51 -16.34
CA ILE A 215 -9.77 58.16 -17.70
C ILE A 215 -10.19 59.28 -18.65
N LEU A 216 -9.24 59.84 -19.42
CA LEU A 216 -9.42 61.15 -20.10
C LEU A 216 -9.41 61.14 -21.63
N LYS A 217 -9.21 60.00 -22.30
CA LYS A 217 -9.40 59.90 -23.76
C LYS A 217 -9.61 58.45 -24.24
N PRO A 218 -10.59 58.19 -25.13
CA PRO A 218 -10.69 56.90 -25.82
C PRO A 218 -9.58 56.77 -26.90
N PRO A 219 -9.13 55.54 -27.21
CA PRO A 219 -8.13 55.29 -28.25
C PRO A 219 -8.72 55.46 -29.65
N SER A 220 -7.89 55.87 -30.62
CA SER A 220 -8.30 56.18 -31.99
C SER A 220 -7.32 55.61 -33.02
N PHE A 221 -7.45 54.32 -33.35
CA PHE A 221 -6.84 53.74 -34.56
C PHE A 221 -7.53 52.44 -34.97
N ASP A 222 -8.13 52.42 -36.17
CA ASP A 222 -8.66 51.21 -36.81
C ASP A 222 -7.63 50.64 -37.79
N SER A 223 -7.15 49.42 -37.56
CA SER A 223 -6.41 48.63 -38.56
C SER A 223 -6.37 47.15 -38.18
N ILE A 224 -6.77 46.29 -39.10
CA ILE A 224 -6.68 44.82 -38.96
C ILE A 224 -5.28 44.39 -39.41
N PRO A 225 -4.53 43.56 -38.66
CA PRO A 225 -3.22 43.09 -39.09
C PRO A 225 -3.29 42.18 -40.33
N GLU A 226 -2.55 42.54 -41.39
CA GLU A 226 -2.42 41.70 -42.59
C GLU A 226 -1.56 40.45 -42.31
N LEU A 227 -2.15 39.28 -42.57
CA LEU A 227 -1.51 37.99 -42.34
C LEU A 227 -0.55 37.65 -43.49
N ASN A 228 0.72 38.04 -43.34
CA ASN A 228 1.75 37.89 -44.37
C ASN A 228 1.99 36.41 -44.75
N ALA A 229 1.79 36.10 -46.03
CA ALA A 229 1.90 34.74 -46.57
C ALA A 229 3.36 34.37 -46.92
N ALA A 230 4.06 33.71 -45.97
CA ALA A 230 5.41 33.22 -46.19
C ALA A 230 5.70 31.88 -45.46
N MET A 231 4.78 30.91 -45.54
CA MET A 231 5.09 29.54 -45.09
C MET A 231 5.98 28.83 -46.13
N PRO A 232 7.15 28.30 -45.75
CA PRO A 232 7.94 27.46 -46.65
C PRO A 232 7.13 26.20 -47.02
N LEU A 233 7.01 25.91 -48.31
CA LEU A 233 6.45 24.65 -48.78
C LEU A 233 7.33 23.50 -48.24
N ARG A 234 6.83 22.79 -47.23
CA ARG A 234 7.56 21.68 -46.63
C ARG A 234 7.67 20.56 -47.67
N ARG A 235 8.86 19.95 -47.76
CA ARG A 235 9.02 18.67 -48.46
C ARG A 235 8.21 17.61 -47.71
N ASP A 236 7.62 16.69 -48.45
CA ASP A 236 6.95 15.54 -47.87
C ASP A 236 7.95 14.73 -47.03
N LEU A 237 7.54 14.40 -45.80
CA LEU A 237 8.39 13.71 -44.84
C LEU A 237 8.53 12.25 -45.23
N SER A 238 9.74 11.70 -45.13
CA SER A 238 9.96 10.27 -45.38
C SER A 238 9.25 9.41 -44.31
N MET A 239 8.91 8.16 -44.66
CA MET A 239 8.31 7.23 -43.70
C MET A 239 9.20 7.03 -42.46
N GLU A 240 10.53 6.96 -42.66
CA GLU A 240 11.54 6.89 -41.60
C GLU A 240 11.58 8.17 -40.76
N GLU A 241 11.48 9.35 -41.39
CA GLU A 241 11.40 10.63 -40.67
C GLU A 241 10.11 10.81 -39.87
N ILE A 242 9.03 10.14 -40.25
CA ILE A 242 7.76 10.11 -39.49
C ILE A 242 7.90 9.12 -38.33
N GLN A 243 8.44 7.92 -38.59
CA GLN A 243 8.60 6.85 -37.62
C GLN A 243 9.58 7.25 -36.49
N ASN A 244 10.72 7.84 -36.83
CA ASN A 244 11.67 8.40 -35.85
C ASN A 244 11.06 9.55 -35.01
N LYS A 245 10.12 10.33 -35.56
CA LYS A 245 9.42 11.39 -34.80
C LYS A 245 8.39 10.81 -33.82
N LEU A 246 7.71 9.72 -34.21
CA LEU A 246 6.78 9.00 -33.34
C LEU A 246 7.52 8.28 -32.20
N GLU A 247 8.62 7.58 -32.51
CA GLU A 247 9.47 6.92 -31.52
C GLU A 247 10.07 7.93 -30.54
N ALA A 248 10.65 9.03 -31.02
CA ALA A 248 11.16 10.08 -30.14
C ALA A 248 10.07 10.77 -29.30
N ALA A 249 8.81 10.79 -29.75
CA ALA A 249 7.68 11.28 -28.96
C ALA A 249 7.23 10.27 -27.90
N GLU A 250 7.28 8.97 -28.21
CA GLU A 250 7.03 7.90 -27.27
C GLU A 250 8.11 7.81 -26.18
N GLU A 251 9.40 7.90 -26.53
CA GLU A 251 10.47 7.91 -25.52
C GLU A 251 10.38 9.12 -24.58
N ARG A 252 10.02 10.32 -25.10
CA ARG A 252 9.73 11.46 -24.22
C ARG A 252 8.55 11.19 -23.28
N ARG A 253 7.50 10.52 -23.75
CA ARG A 253 6.35 10.13 -22.93
C ARG A 253 6.76 9.13 -21.84
N LYS A 254 7.46 8.05 -22.20
CA LYS A 254 7.99 7.04 -21.27
C LYS A 254 8.92 7.65 -20.21
N CYS A 255 9.81 8.57 -20.59
CA CYS A 255 10.67 9.27 -19.63
C CYS A 255 9.87 10.10 -18.63
N GLN A 256 8.87 10.87 -19.08
CA GLN A 256 8.01 11.66 -18.19
C GLN A 256 7.18 10.78 -17.25
N GLU A 257 6.65 9.65 -17.76
CA GLU A 257 5.96 8.64 -16.95
C GLU A 257 6.90 8.00 -15.92
N ALA A 258 8.13 7.65 -16.31
CA ALA A 258 9.14 7.06 -15.43
C ALA A 258 9.65 8.04 -14.35
N GLU A 259 9.85 9.31 -14.68
CA GLU A 259 10.21 10.37 -13.73
C GLU A 259 9.10 10.59 -12.68
N LEU A 260 7.83 10.61 -13.12
CA LEU A 260 6.69 10.69 -12.22
C LEU A 260 6.60 9.45 -11.30
N LEU A 261 6.77 8.24 -11.84
CA LEU A 261 6.79 7.00 -11.07
C LEU A 261 7.98 6.95 -10.08
N LYS A 262 9.15 7.48 -10.45
CA LYS A 262 10.31 7.60 -9.57
C LYS A 262 10.02 8.52 -8.39
N HIS A 263 9.46 9.70 -8.61
CA HIS A 263 9.06 10.61 -7.53
C HIS A 263 7.93 10.04 -6.64
N LEU A 264 7.04 9.21 -7.19
CA LEU A 264 6.07 8.46 -6.39
C LEU A 264 6.74 7.36 -5.56
N ALA A 265 7.74 6.65 -6.09
CA ALA A 265 8.50 5.65 -5.35
C ALA A 265 9.32 6.27 -4.21
N GLU A 266 10.01 7.38 -4.46
CA GLU A 266 10.76 8.17 -3.46
C GLU A 266 9.86 8.59 -2.28
N LYS A 267 8.65 9.09 -2.56
CA LYS A 267 7.68 9.42 -1.50
C LYS A 267 7.26 8.19 -0.68
N ARG A 268 7.08 7.03 -1.32
CA ARG A 268 6.75 5.77 -0.63
C ARG A 268 7.92 5.18 0.14
N GLU A 269 9.16 5.51 -0.22
CA GLU A 269 10.35 5.23 0.60
C GLU A 269 10.35 6.10 1.85
N HIS A 270 10.19 7.41 1.69
CA HIS A 270 10.13 8.35 2.80
C HIS A 270 8.99 8.07 3.79
N GLU A 271 7.81 7.63 3.31
CA GLU A 271 6.73 7.15 4.17
C GLU A 271 7.18 6.00 5.09
N ARG A 272 7.97 5.04 4.59
CA ARG A 272 8.52 3.93 5.40
C ARG A 272 9.57 4.43 6.37
N GLU A 273 10.47 5.31 5.95
CA GLU A 273 11.50 5.91 6.82
C GLU A 273 10.87 6.64 8.03
N VAL A 274 9.86 7.48 7.78
CA VAL A 274 9.18 8.26 8.82
C VAL A 274 8.47 7.34 9.82
N ILE A 275 7.82 6.28 9.33
CA ILE A 275 7.16 5.28 10.17
C ILE A 275 8.17 4.49 11.01
N GLN A 276 9.25 3.98 10.39
CA GLN A 276 10.31 3.26 11.09
C GLN A 276 10.94 4.15 12.17
N LYS A 277 11.26 5.40 11.84
CA LYS A 277 11.81 6.38 12.77
C LYS A 277 10.87 6.65 13.96
N ALA A 278 9.56 6.79 13.72
CA ALA A 278 8.59 6.96 14.80
C ALA A 278 8.52 5.74 15.75
N LEU A 279 8.65 4.53 15.21
CA LEU A 279 8.75 3.30 16.00
C LEU A 279 10.07 3.24 16.80
N GLU A 280 11.19 3.61 16.19
CA GLU A 280 12.51 3.68 16.84
C GLU A 280 12.55 4.72 17.97
N GLU A 281 12.02 5.93 17.75
CA GLU A 281 11.92 6.99 18.76
C GLU A 281 11.05 6.56 19.96
N ASN A 282 9.91 5.90 19.70
CA ASN A 282 9.04 5.35 20.75
C ASN A 282 9.73 4.22 21.53
N ASN A 283 10.36 3.26 20.84
CA ASN A 283 11.12 2.17 21.47
C ASN A 283 12.29 2.70 22.34
N ASN A 284 13.00 3.73 21.86
CA ASN A 284 14.04 4.41 22.63
C ASN A 284 13.47 5.14 23.86
N PHE A 285 12.31 5.78 23.76
CA PHE A 285 11.63 6.39 24.90
C PHE A 285 11.26 5.34 25.97
N ILE A 286 10.63 4.22 25.56
CA ILE A 286 10.23 3.12 26.45
C ILE A 286 11.45 2.53 27.17
N LYS A 287 12.54 2.26 26.43
CA LYS A 287 13.81 1.75 26.99
C LYS A 287 14.37 2.71 28.03
N ASN A 288 14.54 3.98 27.67
CA ASN A 288 15.08 5.02 28.55
C ASN A 288 14.20 5.25 29.80
N ALA A 289 12.88 5.08 29.67
CA ALA A 289 11.94 5.17 30.80
C ALA A 289 12.06 3.97 31.75
N LYS A 290 12.20 2.74 31.22
CA LYS A 290 12.46 1.52 32.00
C LYS A 290 13.76 1.64 32.79
N GLU A 291 14.86 1.97 32.12
CA GLU A 291 16.19 2.09 32.74
C GLU A 291 16.21 3.15 33.85
N LYS A 292 15.56 4.30 33.66
CA LYS A 292 15.41 5.33 34.70
C LYS A 292 14.55 4.90 35.89
N LEU A 293 13.54 4.05 35.68
CA LEU A 293 12.75 3.49 36.78
C LEU A 293 13.57 2.46 37.57
N GLU A 294 14.27 1.58 36.87
CA GLU A 294 15.13 0.53 37.43
C GLU A 294 16.26 1.14 38.28
N GLN A 295 16.95 2.16 37.76
CA GLN A 295 17.92 2.97 38.50
C GLN A 295 17.34 3.63 39.76
N LYS A 296 16.12 4.18 39.69
CA LYS A 296 15.45 4.79 40.86
C LYS A 296 15.03 3.77 41.92
N MET A 297 14.62 2.58 41.51
CA MET A 297 14.26 1.49 42.43
C MET A 297 15.49 0.95 43.15
N GLU A 298 16.59 0.71 42.42
CA GLU A 298 17.82 0.22 43.02
C GLU A 298 18.45 1.27 43.95
N ALA A 299 18.54 2.54 43.53
CA ALA A 299 19.00 3.61 44.42
C ALA A 299 18.11 3.78 45.67
N ASN A 300 16.78 3.56 45.57
CA ASN A 300 15.91 3.59 46.76
C ASN A 300 16.18 2.41 47.72
N LYS A 301 16.42 1.22 47.16
CA LYS A 301 16.80 0.01 47.89
C LYS A 301 18.15 0.19 48.58
N GLU A 302 19.19 0.64 47.87
CA GLU A 302 20.52 0.93 48.43
C GLU A 302 20.44 1.92 49.60
N ASN A 303 19.71 3.03 49.45
CA ASN A 303 19.51 4.00 50.53
C ASN A 303 18.78 3.40 51.75
N ARG A 304 17.82 2.48 51.52
CA ARG A 304 17.12 1.76 52.60
C ARG A 304 18.04 0.76 53.30
N GLU A 305 18.84 0.01 52.54
CA GLU A 305 19.79 -0.96 53.07
C GLU A 305 20.90 -0.28 53.87
N ALA A 306 21.43 0.85 53.39
CA ALA A 306 22.38 1.69 54.12
C ALA A 306 21.80 2.24 55.44
N LEU A 307 20.54 2.70 55.44
CA LEU A 307 19.86 3.18 56.66
C LEU A 307 19.68 2.05 57.69
N LEU A 308 19.35 0.83 57.24
CA LEU A 308 19.22 -0.34 58.11
C LEU A 308 20.59 -0.82 58.63
N ALA A 309 21.62 -0.83 57.79
CA ALA A 309 22.99 -1.15 58.18
C ALA A 309 23.51 -0.19 59.27
N ALA A 310 23.36 1.12 59.07
CA ALA A 310 23.75 2.14 60.05
C ALA A 310 22.94 2.07 61.36
N MET A 311 21.71 1.55 61.33
CA MET A 311 20.93 1.28 62.54
C MET A 311 21.46 0.04 63.29
N LEU A 312 21.81 -1.04 62.58
CA LEU A 312 22.37 -2.27 63.16
C LEU A 312 23.77 -2.04 63.72
N GLU A 313 24.62 -1.28 63.03
CA GLU A 313 25.96 -0.90 63.49
C GLU A 313 25.91 -0.17 64.84
N ARG A 314 25.03 0.84 64.97
CA ARG A 314 24.79 1.57 66.23
C ARG A 314 24.22 0.73 67.38
N LEU A 315 23.68 -0.45 67.10
CA LEU A 315 23.29 -1.43 68.12
C LEU A 315 24.49 -2.28 68.53
N GLN A 316 25.27 -2.78 67.56
CA GLN A 316 26.52 -3.50 67.83
C GLN A 316 27.56 -2.66 68.58
N GLU A 317 27.64 -1.35 68.32
CA GLU A 317 28.47 -0.41 69.09
C GLU A 317 28.08 -0.40 70.58
N LYS A 318 26.78 -0.39 70.89
CA LYS A 318 26.28 -0.43 72.28
C LYS A 318 26.55 -1.76 72.95
N GLU A 319 26.45 -2.87 72.21
CA GLU A 319 26.79 -4.21 72.73
C GLU A 319 28.30 -4.33 73.03
N LYS A 320 29.16 -3.87 72.12
CA LYS A 320 30.61 -3.79 72.33
C LYS A 320 30.96 -2.94 73.56
N HIS A 321 30.34 -1.77 73.71
CA HIS A 321 30.53 -0.92 74.89
C HIS A 321 30.03 -1.60 76.19
N ALA A 322 28.91 -2.31 76.15
CA ALA A 322 28.40 -3.08 77.30
C ALA A 322 29.28 -4.27 77.67
N GLU A 323 30.02 -4.87 76.73
CA GLU A 323 31.11 -5.80 77.05
C GLU A 323 32.32 -5.11 77.67
N GLU A 324 32.75 -3.98 77.13
CA GLU A 324 33.90 -3.23 77.63
C GLU A 324 33.67 -2.77 79.08
N VAL A 325 32.49 -2.25 79.38
CA VAL A 325 32.07 -1.87 80.74
C VAL A 325 32.08 -3.06 81.70
N ARG A 326 31.69 -4.27 81.26
CA ARG A 326 31.79 -5.50 82.06
C ARG A 326 33.25 -5.87 82.35
N LYS A 327 34.09 -5.94 81.31
CA LYS A 327 35.54 -6.24 81.43
C LYS A 327 36.27 -5.21 82.30
N ASN A 328 35.90 -3.93 82.21
CA ASN A 328 36.46 -2.85 83.03
C ASN A 328 35.92 -2.84 84.47
N LYS A 329 34.79 -3.51 84.75
CA LYS A 329 34.33 -3.80 86.11
C LYS A 329 35.12 -4.97 86.71
N GLU A 330 35.20 -6.09 86.00
CA GLU A 330 35.93 -7.31 86.42
C GLU A 330 37.38 -6.97 86.83
N ARG A 331 38.13 -6.27 85.97
CA ARG A 331 39.50 -5.81 86.26
C ARG A 331 39.63 -4.93 87.51
N LYS A 332 38.59 -4.16 87.88
CA LYS A 332 38.60 -3.34 89.10
C LYS A 332 38.31 -4.17 90.34
N GLU A 333 37.46 -5.17 90.23
CA GLU A 333 37.17 -6.13 91.31
C GLU A 333 38.37 -7.07 91.55
N GLU A 334 39.13 -7.40 90.50
CA GLU A 334 40.43 -8.09 90.60
C GLU A 334 41.50 -7.21 91.25
N ALA A 335 41.63 -5.95 90.83
CA ALA A 335 42.64 -5.01 91.36
C ALA A 335 42.35 -4.47 92.78
N CYS A 336 41.24 -4.88 93.40
CA CYS A 336 40.89 -4.56 94.79
C CYS A 336 40.84 -5.80 95.71
N ARG A 337 41.46 -6.91 95.29
CA ARG A 337 41.69 -8.13 96.09
C ARG A 337 43.17 -8.29 96.43
#